data_AF-A0A1H4I0C3-F1
#
_entry.id   AF-A0A1H4I0C3-F1
#
_cell.length_a   1.000
_cell.length_b   1.000
_cell.length_c   1.000
_cell.angle_alpha   90.00
_cell.angle_beta   90.00
_cell.angle_gamma   90.00
#
_symmetry.space_group_name_H-M   'P 1'
#
loop_
_entity.id
_entity.type
_entity.pdbx_description
1 polymer ?
#
loop_
_entity_poly.entity_id
_entity_poly.type
_entity_poly.pdbx_seq_one_letter_code
_entity_poly.pdbx_strand_id
1 'polypeptide(L)'
;MKNLSCGILSLCIIGALLLSACGKADDNYPLSNSEKPSNTTSGAPSTNITPKNFESLIEPAEIEEIKDITAAEFKKGVYIDFDKYKSSFFDEKIISKLRNNLESIVENNEKKFKQNLNNKSLESIREGFYYKNTADQFMFYELDLLEKLDHPEQIRVGVRFVRKSSDGSIENQGITYFFTKNEKGDWGIENID
;
A
#
# COMPACT_ATOMS: atom_id res chain seq x y z
N MET A 1 31.54 13.86 49.75
CA MET A 1 32.79 14.31 49.11
C MET A 1 32.60 14.24 47.60
N LYS A 2 32.90 15.34 46.90
CA LYS A 2 32.84 15.48 45.45
C LYS A 2 33.95 14.62 44.81
N ASN A 3 33.72 14.08 43.61
CA ASN A 3 34.48 14.45 42.41
C ASN A 3 33.82 13.94 41.14
N LEU A 4 33.75 14.87 40.18
CA LEU A 4 33.34 14.75 38.79
C LEU A 4 34.45 14.14 37.92
N SER A 5 34.06 13.85 36.67
CA SER A 5 34.82 14.07 35.41
C SER A 5 35.47 12.81 34.81
N CYS A 6 35.62 12.60 33.51
CA CYS A 6 35.04 13.10 32.23
C CYS A 6 35.92 12.45 31.13
N GLY A 7 35.34 12.04 30.01
CA GLY A 7 36.05 11.73 28.74
C GLY A 7 36.85 10.41 28.76
N ILE A 8 37.03 9.69 27.66
CA ILE A 8 37.24 10.11 26.27
C ILE A 8 36.78 8.95 25.35
N LEU A 9 36.02 9.31 24.30
CA LEU A 9 35.80 8.54 23.09
C LEU A 9 37.15 8.31 22.37
N SER A 10 37.48 7.09 21.97
CA SER A 10 38.52 6.87 20.96
C SER A 10 38.07 5.81 19.96
N LEU A 11 37.67 6.32 18.80
CA LEU A 11 37.36 5.60 17.57
C LEU A 11 38.64 5.62 16.72
N CYS A 12 39.12 4.48 16.22
CA CYS A 12 39.97 4.39 15.02
C CYS A 12 40.24 2.92 14.66
N ILE A 13 39.39 2.32 13.83
CA ILE A 13 39.77 1.15 13.02
C ILE A 13 39.48 1.54 11.57
N ILE A 14 40.51 2.06 10.90
CA ILE A 14 40.53 2.22 9.44
C ILE A 14 41.33 1.03 8.91
N GLY A 15 40.62 -0.01 8.49
CA GLY A 15 41.17 -1.16 7.77
C GLY A 15 41.25 -0.85 6.27
N ALA A 16 42.41 -1.16 5.69
CA ALA A 16 42.82 -0.78 4.35
C ALA A 16 42.14 -1.55 3.20
N LEU A 17 42.08 -0.83 2.08
CA LEU A 17 41.84 -1.17 0.67
C LEU A 17 42.17 -2.60 0.21
N LEU A 18 41.31 -3.17 -0.65
CA LEU A 18 41.75 -3.92 -1.84
C LEU A 18 40.85 -3.63 -3.06
N LEU A 19 41.52 -3.30 -4.16
CA LEU A 19 41.01 -3.07 -5.52
C LEU A 19 40.78 -4.40 -6.27
N SER A 20 39.76 -4.46 -7.11
CA SER A 20 39.69 -5.15 -8.43
C SER A 20 38.23 -5.10 -8.92
N ALA A 21 37.86 -4.89 -10.19
CA ALA A 21 38.60 -4.87 -11.44
C ALA A 21 37.91 -3.93 -12.45
N CYS A 22 38.71 -3.39 -13.36
CA CYS A 22 38.29 -2.70 -14.58
C CYS A 22 37.55 -3.67 -15.52
N GLY A 23 36.36 -3.30 -15.95
CA GLY A 23 35.76 -3.80 -17.19
C GLY A 23 36.19 -2.89 -18.35
N LYS A 24 36.93 -3.45 -19.31
CA LYS A 24 37.34 -2.83 -20.58
C LYS A 24 36.14 -2.33 -21.38
N ALA A 25 36.28 -1.14 -21.96
CA ALA A 25 35.68 -0.78 -23.24
C ALA A 25 36.74 -0.03 -24.05
N ASP A 26 37.10 -0.57 -25.22
CA ASP A 26 38.14 -0.07 -26.10
C ASP A 26 37.78 1.27 -26.76
N ASP A 27 38.84 2.02 -27.06
CA ASP A 27 38.93 3.41 -27.51
C ASP A 27 38.39 3.70 -28.93
N ASN A 28 37.75 4.86 -29.13
CA ASN A 28 38.36 6.03 -29.82
C ASN A 28 37.34 7.14 -30.16
N TYR A 29 37.70 8.36 -29.75
CA TYR A 29 37.11 9.68 -30.04
C TYR A 29 37.66 10.22 -31.40
N PRO A 30 37.11 11.29 -32.05
CA PRO A 30 36.87 12.59 -31.41
C PRO A 30 35.65 13.42 -31.83
N LEU A 31 35.38 14.37 -30.92
CA LEU A 31 34.48 15.53 -30.95
C LEU A 31 34.38 16.28 -32.29
N SER A 32 33.17 16.76 -32.60
CA SER A 32 32.97 18.14 -33.06
C SER A 32 31.58 18.66 -32.67
N ASN A 33 31.53 19.95 -32.29
CA ASN A 33 30.40 20.67 -31.71
C ASN A 33 29.36 21.17 -32.73
N SER A 34 28.18 21.47 -32.17
CA SER A 34 27.29 22.63 -32.46
C SER A 34 25.89 22.38 -33.05
N GLU A 35 24.93 22.70 -32.18
CA GLU A 35 23.70 23.50 -32.38
C GLU A 35 22.50 23.04 -33.24
N LYS A 36 21.38 23.03 -32.51
CA LYS A 36 19.95 23.27 -32.83
C LYS A 36 19.07 22.11 -33.35
N PRO A 37 17.82 22.01 -32.84
CA PRO A 37 16.94 20.88 -33.05
C PRO A 37 16.12 21.07 -34.33
N SER A 38 15.96 19.99 -35.08
CA SER A 38 14.96 19.93 -36.14
C SER A 38 14.04 18.74 -35.86
N ASN A 39 12.77 19.06 -35.68
CA ASN A 39 11.69 18.09 -35.46
C ASN A 39 11.62 17.09 -36.60
N THR A 40 11.57 15.79 -36.28
CA THR A 40 10.79 14.83 -37.07
C THR A 40 10.22 13.77 -36.15
N THR A 41 8.91 13.83 -36.03
CA THR A 41 8.01 12.84 -35.46
C THR A 41 8.28 11.45 -36.04
N SER A 42 8.58 10.49 -35.17
CA SER A 42 8.22 9.09 -35.39
C SER A 42 7.38 8.67 -34.20
N GLY A 43 6.06 8.82 -34.36
CA GLY A 43 5.08 8.26 -33.44
C GLY A 43 5.22 6.75 -33.46
N ALA A 44 5.88 6.20 -32.45
CA ALA A 44 5.67 4.81 -32.09
C ALA A 44 4.25 4.72 -31.50
N PRO A 45 3.38 3.82 -31.99
CA PRO A 45 2.14 3.54 -31.30
C PRO A 45 2.53 2.97 -29.94
N SER A 46 2.25 3.70 -28.87
CA SER A 46 2.12 3.06 -27.56
C SER A 46 0.96 2.08 -27.69
N THR A 47 1.27 0.82 -27.96
CA THR A 47 0.38 -0.27 -27.61
C THR A 47 0.22 -0.22 -26.10
N ASN A 48 -0.80 0.51 -25.64
CA ASN A 48 -1.43 0.24 -24.36
C ASN A 48 -1.91 -1.20 -24.47
N ILE A 49 -1.08 -2.13 -24.03
CA ILE A 49 -1.49 -3.49 -23.76
C ILE A 49 -2.34 -3.40 -22.49
N THR A 50 -3.59 -2.99 -22.64
CA THR A 50 -4.60 -3.19 -21.61
C THR A 50 -4.63 -4.70 -21.36
N PRO A 51 -4.30 -5.19 -20.16
CA PRO A 51 -4.41 -6.61 -19.87
C PRO A 51 -5.86 -7.02 -20.16
N LYS A 52 -6.05 -8.00 -21.03
CA LYS A 52 -7.40 -8.42 -21.47
C LYS A 52 -8.18 -9.20 -20.40
N ASN A 53 -7.62 -9.32 -19.20
CA ASN A 53 -8.02 -10.24 -18.13
C ASN A 53 -8.13 -9.52 -16.77
N PHE A 54 -8.77 -8.35 -16.72
CA PHE A 54 -9.18 -7.74 -15.46
C PHE A 54 -10.55 -7.08 -15.58
N GLU A 55 -11.33 -7.16 -14.50
CA GLU A 55 -12.63 -6.50 -14.33
C GLU A 55 -12.44 -5.41 -13.26
N SER A 56 -12.90 -4.18 -13.50
CA SER A 56 -12.88 -3.10 -12.51
C SER A 56 -14.29 -2.53 -12.33
N LEU A 57 -14.62 -2.17 -11.09
CA LEU A 57 -15.89 -1.51 -10.73
C LEU A 57 -15.73 -0.05 -10.37
N ILE A 58 -14.49 0.44 -10.31
CA ILE A 58 -14.18 1.84 -10.06
C ILE A 58 -13.27 2.26 -11.21
N GLU A 59 -13.79 3.09 -12.11
CA GLU A 59 -12.96 3.64 -13.16
C GLU A 59 -12.05 4.75 -12.61
N PRO A 60 -10.83 4.94 -13.14
CA PRO A 60 -9.95 6.02 -12.70
C PRO A 60 -10.59 7.42 -12.80
N ALA A 61 -11.57 7.60 -13.70
CA ALA A 61 -12.31 8.84 -13.87
C ALA A 61 -13.48 9.01 -12.86
N GLU A 62 -13.91 7.94 -12.20
CA GLU A 62 -14.97 7.92 -11.17
C GLU A 62 -14.41 8.08 -9.75
N ILE A 63 -13.09 8.13 -9.63
CA ILE A 63 -12.43 8.67 -8.44
C ILE A 63 -12.73 10.18 -8.45
N GLU A 64 -13.92 10.57 -7.98
CA GLU A 64 -14.21 11.95 -7.58
C GLU A 64 -13.04 12.44 -6.70
N GLU A 65 -12.76 13.76 -6.68
CA GLU A 65 -11.71 14.31 -5.82
C GLU A 65 -11.85 13.71 -4.41
N ILE A 66 -10.96 12.76 -4.08
CA ILE A 66 -11.03 12.01 -2.84
C ILE A 66 -10.97 13.03 -1.73
N LYS A 67 -12.05 13.10 -0.97
CA LYS A 67 -12.21 14.11 0.06
C LYS A 67 -11.18 13.90 1.16
N ASP A 68 -10.33 14.89 1.39
CA ASP A 68 -9.53 14.96 2.60
C ASP A 68 -10.44 15.23 3.80
N ILE A 69 -10.47 14.28 4.73
CA ILE A 69 -11.27 14.39 5.95
C ILE A 69 -10.54 15.29 6.95
N THR A 70 -11.26 16.25 7.48
CA THR A 70 -10.75 17.15 8.54
C THR A 70 -10.98 16.59 9.94
N ALA A 71 -10.31 17.15 10.94
CA ALA A 71 -10.50 16.77 12.34
C ALA A 71 -11.95 16.96 12.84
N ALA A 72 -12.69 17.92 12.28
CA ALA A 72 -14.08 18.19 12.65
C ALA A 72 -15.06 17.15 12.04
N GLU A 73 -14.68 16.55 10.93
CA GLU A 73 -15.49 15.57 10.21
C GLU A 73 -15.19 14.12 10.64
N PHE A 74 -14.03 13.90 11.25
CA PHE A 74 -13.59 12.60 11.73
C PHE A 74 -14.62 11.97 12.67
N LYS A 75 -15.01 10.74 12.35
CA LYS A 75 -15.82 9.87 13.21
C LYS A 75 -15.20 8.49 13.21
N LYS A 76 -14.89 7.95 14.39
CA LYS A 76 -14.39 6.59 14.53
C LYS A 76 -15.45 5.60 14.00
N GLY A 77 -15.09 4.74 13.04
CA GLY A 77 -16.03 3.77 12.46
C GLY A 77 -15.73 3.33 11.04
N VAL A 78 -16.58 2.45 10.51
CA VAL A 78 -16.63 2.06 9.10
C VAL A 78 -17.89 2.68 8.49
N TYR A 79 -17.72 3.51 7.47
CA TYR A 79 -18.76 4.31 6.81
C TYR A 79 -18.86 4.06 5.31
N ILE A 80 -18.18 3.03 4.81
CA ILE A 80 -18.21 2.62 3.40
C ILE A 80 -19.60 2.06 3.06
N ASP A 81 -20.22 2.60 2.02
CA ASP A 81 -21.44 2.03 1.42
C ASP A 81 -21.07 0.87 0.48
N PHE A 82 -20.94 -0.33 1.04
CA PHE A 82 -20.58 -1.52 0.26
C PHE A 82 -21.66 -1.93 -0.75
N ASP A 83 -22.92 -1.54 -0.54
CA ASP A 83 -24.02 -1.94 -1.41
C ASP A 83 -23.88 -1.33 -2.81
N LYS A 84 -23.29 -0.12 -2.90
CA LYS A 84 -22.91 0.56 -4.15
C LYS A 84 -21.97 -0.26 -5.03
N TYR A 85 -21.12 -1.09 -4.42
CA TYR A 85 -20.02 -1.79 -5.09
C TYR A 85 -20.29 -3.27 -5.37
N LYS A 86 -21.47 -3.78 -5.00
CA LYS A 86 -21.81 -5.20 -5.15
C LYS A 86 -21.71 -5.64 -6.60
N SER A 87 -21.01 -6.75 -6.83
CA SER A 87 -20.87 -7.37 -8.14
C SER A 87 -20.83 -8.90 -8.04
N SER A 88 -20.59 -9.54 -9.18
CA SER A 88 -20.38 -10.99 -9.26
C SER A 88 -19.16 -11.46 -8.45
N PHE A 89 -18.09 -10.66 -8.38
CA PHE A 89 -16.86 -11.00 -7.67
C PHE A 89 -16.72 -10.31 -6.31
N PHE A 90 -17.37 -9.16 -6.13
CA PHE A 90 -17.43 -8.45 -4.85
C PHE A 90 -18.79 -8.69 -4.19
N ASP A 91 -18.99 -9.93 -3.76
CA ASP A 91 -20.22 -10.41 -3.15
C ASP A 91 -20.22 -10.24 -1.63
N GLU A 92 -21.32 -10.66 -0.98
CA GLU A 92 -21.45 -10.60 0.48
C GLU A 92 -20.36 -11.36 1.25
N LYS A 93 -19.75 -12.39 0.65
CA LYS A 93 -18.68 -13.16 1.32
C LYS A 93 -17.39 -12.36 1.35
N ILE A 94 -17.05 -11.66 0.27
CA ILE A 94 -15.89 -10.75 0.24
C ILE A 94 -16.16 -9.52 1.11
N ILE A 95 -17.33 -8.89 0.94
CA ILE A 95 -17.73 -7.70 1.70
C ILE A 95 -17.70 -7.97 3.21
N SER A 96 -18.27 -9.08 3.67
CA SER A 96 -18.29 -9.40 5.10
C SER A 96 -16.88 -9.63 5.67
N LYS A 97 -15.97 -10.22 4.90
CA LYS A 97 -14.56 -10.43 5.31
C LYS A 97 -13.81 -9.11 5.43
N LEU A 98 -13.95 -8.24 4.43
CA LEU A 98 -13.37 -6.90 4.44
C LEU A 98 -13.93 -6.08 5.62
N ARG A 99 -15.26 -5.97 5.72
CA ARG A 99 -15.93 -5.22 6.77
C ARG A 99 -15.53 -5.69 8.17
N ASN A 100 -15.54 -7.00 8.42
CA ASN A 100 -15.14 -7.57 9.70
C ASN A 100 -13.66 -7.23 10.04
N ASN A 101 -12.76 -7.26 9.04
CA ASN A 101 -11.37 -6.84 9.25
C ASN A 101 -11.26 -5.33 9.56
N LEU A 102 -11.97 -4.46 8.83
CA LEU A 102 -11.99 -3.02 9.12
C LEU A 102 -12.57 -2.70 10.50
N GLU A 103 -13.70 -3.33 10.87
CA GLU A 103 -14.31 -3.20 12.19
C GLU A 103 -13.36 -3.65 13.31
N SER A 104 -12.57 -4.70 13.09
CA SER A 104 -11.61 -5.16 14.08
C SER A 104 -10.52 -4.12 14.38
N ILE A 105 -10.12 -3.34 13.38
CA ILE A 105 -9.18 -2.23 13.55
C ILE A 105 -9.84 -1.12 14.38
N VAL A 106 -11.08 -0.75 14.05
CA VAL A 106 -11.86 0.24 14.81
C VAL A 106 -12.05 -0.21 16.26
N GLU A 107 -12.30 -1.48 16.50
CA GLU A 107 -12.51 -2.07 17.83
C GLU A 107 -11.20 -2.31 18.61
N ASN A 108 -10.03 -2.08 18.00
CA ASN A 108 -8.73 -2.45 18.55
C ASN A 108 -8.65 -3.95 18.94
N ASN A 109 -9.13 -4.83 18.06
CA ASN A 109 -9.29 -6.26 18.30
C ASN A 109 -8.45 -7.10 17.32
N GLU A 110 -7.17 -7.26 17.65
CA GLU A 110 -6.19 -8.02 16.86
C GLU A 110 -6.61 -9.48 16.59
N LYS A 111 -7.29 -10.13 17.54
CA LYS A 111 -7.79 -11.50 17.33
C LYS A 111 -8.86 -11.55 16.24
N LYS A 112 -9.78 -10.57 16.23
CA LYS A 112 -10.84 -10.45 15.20
C LYS A 112 -10.23 -10.11 13.84
N PHE A 113 -9.20 -9.26 13.81
CA PHE A 113 -8.44 -8.92 12.60
C PHE A 113 -7.92 -10.16 11.85
N LYS A 114 -7.38 -11.12 12.59
CA LYS A 114 -6.81 -12.36 12.05
C LYS A 114 -7.83 -13.36 11.48
N GLN A 115 -9.13 -13.22 11.79
CA GLN A 115 -10.14 -14.25 11.47
C GLN A 115 -10.38 -14.47 9.97
N ASN A 116 -10.19 -13.43 9.15
CA ASN A 116 -10.45 -13.49 7.71
C ASN A 116 -9.17 -13.49 6.85
N LEU A 117 -8.02 -13.55 7.50
CA LEU A 117 -6.74 -13.70 6.82
C LEU A 117 -6.57 -15.14 6.35
N ASN A 118 -5.91 -15.33 5.22
CA ASN A 118 -5.42 -16.65 4.86
C ASN A 118 -4.35 -17.10 5.87
N ASN A 119 -4.27 -18.41 6.12
CA ASN A 119 -3.34 -18.94 7.13
C ASN A 119 -1.88 -18.56 6.86
N LYS A 120 -1.48 -18.54 5.58
CA LYS A 120 -0.11 -18.16 5.16
C LYS A 120 0.17 -16.67 5.40
N SER A 121 -0.86 -15.85 5.51
CA SER A 121 -0.79 -14.40 5.70
C SER A 121 -0.67 -13.98 7.16
N LEU A 122 -0.99 -14.86 8.10
CA LEU A 122 -0.93 -14.58 9.54
C LEU A 122 0.48 -14.18 10.00
N GLU A 123 1.52 -14.66 9.31
CA GLU A 123 2.92 -14.37 9.65
C GLU A 123 3.50 -13.16 8.91
N SER A 124 2.89 -12.76 7.78
CA SER A 124 3.43 -11.72 6.89
C SER A 124 2.73 -10.37 7.01
N ILE A 125 1.46 -10.34 7.45
CA ILE A 125 0.69 -9.11 7.56
C ILE A 125 1.23 -8.22 8.67
N ARG A 126 1.53 -6.97 8.33
CA ARG A 126 2.11 -5.95 9.23
C ARG A 126 1.05 -5.29 10.12
N GLU A 127 0.40 -6.08 10.96
CA GLU A 127 -0.66 -5.59 11.85
C GLU A 127 -0.21 -4.49 12.83
N GLY A 128 1.10 -4.41 13.09
CA GLY A 128 1.69 -3.36 13.91
C GLY A 128 1.37 -1.94 13.43
N PHE A 129 1.05 -1.73 12.16
CA PHE A 129 0.56 -0.42 11.69
C PHE A 129 -0.70 0.03 12.45
N TYR A 130 -1.63 -0.89 12.72
CA TYR A 130 -2.90 -0.60 13.37
C TYR A 130 -2.83 -0.71 14.90
N TYR A 131 -2.01 -1.62 15.42
CA TYR A 131 -2.06 -2.01 16.84
C TYR A 131 -0.84 -1.57 17.66
N LYS A 132 0.19 -0.97 17.05
CA LYS A 132 1.36 -0.46 17.81
C LYS A 132 1.00 0.68 18.75
N ASN A 133 0.06 1.54 18.36
CA ASN A 133 -0.46 2.61 19.20
C ASN A 133 -1.97 2.48 19.36
N THR A 134 -2.38 1.85 20.46
CA THR A 134 -3.80 1.56 20.75
C THR A 134 -4.65 2.81 21.01
N ALA A 135 -4.03 3.99 21.15
CA ALA A 135 -4.73 5.26 21.27
C ALA A 135 -5.20 5.81 19.91
N ASP A 136 -4.68 5.29 18.81
CA ASP A 136 -5.09 5.71 17.48
C ASP A 136 -6.54 5.31 17.19
N GLN A 137 -7.24 6.17 16.45
CA GLN A 137 -8.61 5.93 16.03
C GLN A 137 -8.70 5.96 14.51
N PHE A 138 -9.55 5.09 13.96
CA PHE A 138 -9.67 4.92 12.52
C PHE A 138 -11.08 5.24 12.03
N MET A 139 -11.16 5.90 10.88
CA MET A 139 -12.37 6.12 10.10
C MET A 139 -12.14 5.56 8.70
N PHE A 140 -12.86 4.51 8.31
CA PHE A 140 -12.84 3.97 6.95
C PHE A 140 -14.06 4.49 6.21
N TYR A 141 -13.91 5.08 5.02
CA TYR A 141 -15.01 5.87 4.45
C TYR A 141 -15.27 5.69 2.96
N GLU A 142 -14.33 5.16 2.17
CA GLU A 142 -14.54 4.98 0.74
C GLU A 142 -13.72 3.82 0.17
N LEU A 143 -14.18 3.23 -0.94
CA LEU A 143 -13.36 2.37 -1.79
C LEU A 143 -12.85 3.17 -2.98
N ASP A 144 -11.55 3.11 -3.25
CA ASP A 144 -10.91 3.83 -4.36
C ASP A 144 -10.29 2.89 -5.42
N LEU A 145 -10.35 1.59 -5.16
CA LEU A 145 -9.95 0.53 -6.09
C LEU A 145 -10.83 -0.68 -5.84
N LEU A 146 -11.37 -1.26 -6.91
CA LEU A 146 -12.09 -2.53 -6.83
C LEU A 146 -11.95 -3.31 -8.13
N GLU A 147 -11.01 -4.26 -8.13
CA GLU A 147 -10.60 -4.99 -9.32
C GLU A 147 -10.59 -6.51 -9.08
N LYS A 148 -10.88 -7.27 -10.13
CA LYS A 148 -10.59 -8.70 -10.21
C LYS A 148 -9.58 -8.97 -11.31
N LEU A 149 -8.54 -9.70 -10.96
CA LEU A 149 -7.54 -10.25 -11.86
C LEU A 149 -7.80 -11.74 -12.03
N ASP A 150 -7.65 -12.26 -13.25
CA ASP A 150 -7.82 -13.71 -13.49
C ASP A 150 -6.53 -14.50 -13.30
N HIS A 151 -5.36 -13.87 -13.49
CA HIS A 151 -4.06 -14.56 -13.49
C HIS A 151 -2.95 -13.73 -12.84
N PRO A 152 -2.50 -14.05 -11.61
CA PRO A 152 -3.16 -14.99 -10.68
C PRO A 152 -4.56 -14.49 -10.28
N GLU A 153 -5.48 -15.42 -10.00
CA GLU A 153 -6.84 -15.07 -9.60
C GLU A 153 -6.80 -14.31 -8.25
N GLN A 154 -7.22 -13.05 -8.27
CA GLN A 154 -7.11 -12.15 -7.13
C GLN A 154 -8.17 -11.06 -7.20
N ILE A 155 -8.71 -10.64 -6.05
CA ILE A 155 -9.52 -9.43 -5.94
C ILE A 155 -8.71 -8.38 -5.17
N ARG A 156 -8.65 -7.15 -5.67
CA ARG A 156 -7.98 -6.03 -5.04
C ARG A 156 -9.00 -5.00 -4.61
N VAL A 157 -8.91 -4.55 -3.37
CA VAL A 157 -9.82 -3.56 -2.80
C VAL A 157 -9.02 -2.47 -2.12
N GLY A 158 -9.01 -1.29 -2.72
CA GLY A 158 -8.43 -0.08 -2.12
C GLY A 158 -9.44 0.53 -1.16
N VAL A 159 -8.97 0.88 0.03
CA VAL A 159 -9.78 1.46 1.10
C VAL A 159 -9.15 2.78 1.50
N ARG A 160 -9.94 3.84 1.47
CA ARG A 160 -9.57 5.14 2.02
C ARG A 160 -9.96 5.24 3.48
N PHE A 161 -9.02 5.75 4.27
CA PHE A 161 -9.19 5.87 5.69
C PHE A 161 -8.48 7.08 6.27
N VAL A 162 -8.87 7.40 7.50
CA VAL A 162 -8.30 8.45 8.31
C VAL A 162 -7.80 7.83 9.60
N ARG A 163 -6.54 8.12 9.94
CA ARG A 163 -5.99 7.84 11.26
C ARG A 163 -5.98 9.13 12.07
N LYS A 164 -6.57 9.07 13.27
CA LYS A 164 -6.48 10.12 14.27
C LYS A 164 -5.57 9.66 15.39
N SER A 165 -4.43 10.34 15.54
CA SER A 165 -3.48 10.07 16.62
C SER A 165 -3.97 10.65 17.95
N SER A 166 -3.34 10.23 19.05
CA SER A 166 -3.70 10.69 20.40
C SER A 166 -3.54 12.20 20.64
N ASP A 167 -2.66 12.86 19.88
CA ASP A 167 -2.48 14.32 19.91
C ASP A 167 -3.56 15.09 19.12
N GLY A 168 -4.48 14.36 18.48
CA GLY A 168 -5.55 14.92 17.66
C GLY A 168 -5.18 15.18 16.20
N SER A 169 -3.93 14.89 15.79
CA SER A 169 -3.54 14.97 14.39
C SER A 169 -4.31 13.98 13.53
N ILE A 170 -4.53 14.36 12.27
CA ILE A 170 -5.30 13.61 11.28
C ILE A 170 -4.41 13.29 10.09
N GLU A 171 -4.36 12.02 9.71
CA GLU A 171 -3.64 11.52 8.55
C GLU A 171 -4.64 10.83 7.61
N ASN A 172 -4.87 11.41 6.43
CA ASN A 172 -5.63 10.77 5.35
C ASN A 172 -4.72 9.81 4.60
N GLN A 173 -5.16 8.55 4.45
CA GLN A 173 -4.35 7.47 3.89
C GLN A 173 -5.21 6.54 3.02
N GLY A 174 -4.54 5.66 2.28
CA GLY A 174 -5.15 4.58 1.51
C GLY A 174 -4.40 3.28 1.79
N ILE A 175 -5.10 2.16 1.66
CA ILE A 175 -4.55 0.82 1.85
C ILE A 175 -5.24 -0.16 0.91
N THR A 176 -4.51 -1.12 0.36
CA THR A 176 -5.02 -2.11 -0.57
C THR A 176 -5.09 -3.47 0.08
N TYR A 177 -6.28 -4.06 0.06
CA TYR A 177 -6.53 -5.45 0.44
C TYR A 177 -6.40 -6.34 -0.78
N PHE A 178 -5.69 -7.46 -0.62
CA PHE A 178 -5.54 -8.49 -1.63
C PHE A 178 -6.24 -9.75 -1.18
N PHE A 179 -7.28 -10.16 -1.89
CA PHE A 179 -7.98 -11.42 -1.64
C PHE A 179 -7.52 -12.48 -2.62
N THR A 180 -7.29 -13.69 -2.12
CA THR A 180 -7.00 -14.89 -2.93
C THR A 180 -7.79 -16.07 -2.38
N LYS A 181 -7.96 -17.11 -3.20
CA LYS A 181 -8.52 -18.39 -2.75
C LYS A 181 -7.47 -19.17 -1.99
N ASN A 182 -7.86 -19.70 -0.83
CA ASN A 182 -7.05 -20.65 -0.07
C ASN A 182 -7.09 -22.06 -0.70
N GLU A 183 -6.41 -23.03 -0.08
CA GLU A 183 -6.33 -24.41 -0.58
C GLU A 183 -7.70 -25.13 -0.66
N LYS A 184 -8.72 -24.62 0.03
CA LYS A 184 -10.11 -25.11 -0.03
C LYS A 184 -10.94 -24.41 -1.09
N GLY A 185 -10.38 -23.42 -1.79
CA GLY A 185 -11.09 -22.60 -2.77
C GLY A 185 -11.88 -21.43 -2.15
N ASP A 186 -11.81 -21.23 -0.83
CA ASP A 186 -12.48 -20.12 -0.16
C ASP A 186 -11.64 -18.85 -0.24
N TRP A 187 -12.28 -17.71 -0.51
CA TRP A 187 -11.63 -16.42 -0.48
C TRP A 187 -11.22 -15.99 0.93
N GLY A 188 -10.02 -15.45 1.07
CA GLY A 188 -9.52 -14.81 2.28
C GLY A 188 -8.54 -13.69 1.94
N ILE A 189 -8.21 -12.86 2.94
CA ILE A 189 -7.27 -11.75 2.80
C ILE A 189 -5.85 -12.33 2.83
N GLU A 190 -5.15 -12.20 1.71
CA GLU A 190 -3.78 -12.66 1.55
C GLU A 190 -2.75 -11.63 2.01
N ASN A 191 -3.02 -10.34 1.74
CA ASN A 191 -2.12 -9.25 2.06
C ASN A 191 -2.88 -7.93 2.24
N ILE A 192 -2.22 -6.97 2.89
CA ILE A 192 -2.66 -5.60 3.09
C ILE A 192 -1.43 -4.70 2.88
N ASP A 193 -1.46 -3.82 1.86
CA ASP A 193 -0.33 -2.94 1.46
C ASP A 193 -0.79 -1.49 1.20
#